data_AF-A0A7L3FL58-F1
#
_entry.id   AF-A0A7L3FL58-F1
#
_cell.length_a   1.000
_cell.length_b   1.000
_cell.length_c   1.000
_cell.angle_alpha   90.00
_cell.angle_beta   90.00
_cell.angle_gamma   90.00
#
_symmetry.space_group_name_H-M   'P 1'
#
loop_
_entity.id
_entity.type
_entity.pdbx_description
1 polymer ?
#
loop_
_entity_poly.entity_id
_entity_poly.type
_entity_poly.pdbx_seq_one_letter_code
_entity_poly.pdbx_strand_id
1 'polypeptide(L)'
;AAARLAAEQEVENLSGLSPNPEKDIFVVRENRTTCLMAEFAAKFIVPYDVWASNYVDLITEQADIPLSRGAEMKGKCGTNESELEISWLEQAYTLKLFFLKEGHNTSRGQEAFWRLSRIQFTYDTAERTYFKDAVSPGKHTANSHRLSALVTPAGKSYECQAQQTISLISNDHQKAVQLLLSEVRIQPFDITADFVFSE
;
A
#
# COMPACT_ATOMS: atom_id res chain seq x y z
N ALA A 1 25.55 28.21 -5.67
CA ALA A 1 24.89 26.89 -5.70
C ALA A 1 23.57 27.02 -4.96
N ALA A 2 22.45 26.93 -5.67
CA ALA A 2 21.13 27.05 -5.05
C ALA A 2 20.81 25.77 -4.27
N ALA A 3 20.62 25.90 -2.96
CA ALA A 3 20.06 24.84 -2.14
C ALA A 3 18.64 24.56 -2.67
N ARG A 4 18.40 23.33 -3.16
CA ARG A 4 17.03 22.83 -3.30
C ARG A 4 16.44 22.82 -1.89
N LEU A 5 15.54 23.75 -1.61
CA LEU A 5 14.58 23.60 -0.52
C LEU A 5 13.86 22.27 -0.78
N ALA A 6 14.20 21.24 -0.01
CA ALA A 6 13.39 20.04 0.02
C ALA A 6 12.00 20.49 0.49
N ALA A 7 10.99 20.29 -0.36
CA ALA A 7 9.63 20.62 0.00
C ALA A 7 9.25 19.88 1.29
N GLU A 8 8.64 20.57 2.24
CA GLU A 8 8.16 19.98 3.47
C GLU A 8 6.94 19.11 3.13
N GLN A 9 7.11 17.79 3.27
CA GLN A 9 6.05 16.81 3.04
C GLN A 9 5.30 16.59 4.36
N GLU A 10 4.01 16.86 4.32
CA GLU A 10 3.09 16.68 5.43
C GLU A 10 2.18 15.48 5.13
N VAL A 11 1.82 14.73 6.16
CA VAL A 11 0.95 13.56 6.02
C VAL A 11 -0.18 13.64 7.03
N GLU A 12 -1.39 13.33 6.59
CA GLU A 12 -2.60 13.37 7.40
C GLU A 12 -3.34 12.03 7.29
N ASN A 13 -3.45 11.33 8.42
CA ASN A 13 -4.29 10.15 8.54
C ASN A 13 -5.69 10.61 8.99
N LEU A 14 -6.67 10.51 8.09
CA LEU A 14 -8.05 10.93 8.31
C LEU A 14 -8.99 9.73 8.55
N SER A 15 -8.46 8.53 8.79
CA SER A 15 -9.23 7.30 8.99
C SER A 15 -10.27 7.40 10.12
N GLY A 16 -10.06 8.29 11.10
CA GLY A 16 -11.03 8.58 12.15
C GLY A 16 -12.36 9.16 11.64
N LEU A 17 -12.38 9.75 10.44
CA LEU A 17 -13.57 10.30 9.80
C LEU A 17 -14.39 9.26 9.05
N SER A 18 -13.82 8.08 8.76
CA SER A 18 -14.53 7.01 8.06
C SER A 18 -15.56 6.33 8.97
N PRO A 19 -16.84 6.23 8.56
CA PRO A 19 -17.84 5.47 9.31
C PRO A 19 -17.60 3.96 9.23
N ASN A 20 -16.80 3.51 8.26
CA ASN A 20 -16.38 2.11 8.15
C ASN A 20 -15.08 1.91 8.95
N PRO A 21 -15.05 1.04 9.98
CA PRO A 21 -13.85 0.77 10.78
C PRO A 21 -12.69 0.20 9.97
N GLU A 22 -12.96 -0.49 8.86
CA GLU A 22 -11.95 -1.17 8.02
C GLU A 22 -11.41 -0.31 6.89
N LYS A 23 -12.04 0.83 6.60
CA LYS A 23 -11.61 1.75 5.56
C LYS A 23 -10.80 2.89 6.17
N ASP A 24 -9.56 2.99 5.71
CA ASP A 24 -8.63 4.05 6.10
C ASP A 24 -8.56 5.14 5.03
N ILE A 25 -8.22 6.36 5.46
CA ILE A 25 -8.10 7.56 4.60
C ILE A 25 -6.74 8.19 4.82
N PHE A 26 -5.91 8.21 3.79
CA PHE A 26 -4.54 8.71 3.79
C PHE A 26 -4.39 9.90 2.85
N VAL A 27 -3.80 10.98 3.34
CA VAL A 27 -3.53 12.19 2.57
C VAL A 27 -2.06 12.56 2.69
N VAL A 28 -1.41 12.78 1.55
CA VAL A 28 -0.04 13.32 1.47
C VAL A 28 -0.13 14.72 0.88
N ARG A 29 0.53 15.66 1.54
CA ARG A 29 0.59 17.06 1.12
C ARG A 29 2.03 17.47 0.85
N GLU A 30 2.19 18.30 -0.16
CA GLU A 30 3.45 18.94 -0.50
C GLU A 30 3.16 20.43 -0.68
N ASN A 31 3.93 21.29 0.01
CA ASN A 31 3.72 22.74 0.02
C ASN A 31 2.27 23.15 0.35
N ARG A 32 1.65 22.47 1.33
CA ARG A 32 0.25 22.64 1.76
C ARG A 32 -0.81 22.29 0.72
N THR A 33 -0.44 21.67 -0.39
CA THR A 33 -1.39 21.16 -1.38
C THR A 33 -1.43 19.64 -1.34
N THR A 34 -2.62 19.07 -1.42
CA THR A 34 -2.83 17.63 -1.51
C THR A 34 -2.25 17.13 -2.81
N CYS A 35 -1.36 16.14 -2.74
CA CYS A 35 -0.68 15.59 -3.91
C CYS A 35 -0.95 14.10 -4.09
N LEU A 36 -1.28 13.39 -3.02
CA LEU A 36 -1.77 12.00 -3.06
C LEU A 36 -2.90 11.84 -2.04
N MET A 37 -3.99 11.21 -2.48
CA MET A 37 -5.10 10.82 -1.62
C MET A 37 -5.45 9.36 -1.86
N ALA A 38 -5.64 8.60 -0.80
CA ALA A 38 -5.97 7.19 -0.88
C ALA A 38 -6.97 6.79 0.21
N GLU A 39 -8.05 6.15 -0.20
CA GLU A 39 -9.03 5.50 0.66
C GLU A 39 -9.11 4.03 0.26
N PHE A 40 -8.99 3.12 1.22
CA PHE A 40 -9.18 1.68 0.98
C PHE A 40 -9.27 0.90 2.28
N ALA A 41 -9.82 -0.30 2.18
CA ALA A 41 -9.68 -1.35 3.17
C ALA A 41 -8.68 -2.41 2.69
N ALA A 42 -7.77 -2.83 3.56
CA ALA A 42 -6.73 -3.80 3.22
C ALA A 42 -6.56 -4.88 4.29
N LYS A 43 -6.38 -6.13 3.85
CA LYS A 43 -6.01 -7.27 4.71
C LYS A 43 -4.97 -8.13 4.02
N PHE A 44 -3.98 -8.61 4.77
CA PHE A 44 -2.97 -9.54 4.29
C PHE A 44 -3.23 -10.95 4.82
N ILE A 45 -3.10 -11.95 3.95
CA ILE A 45 -3.06 -13.36 4.34
C ILE A 45 -1.63 -13.84 4.15
N VAL A 46 -0.94 -14.07 5.27
CA VAL A 46 0.46 -14.46 5.29
C VAL A 46 0.58 -15.92 5.72
N PRO A 47 1.00 -16.83 4.84
CA PRO A 47 1.31 -18.19 5.23
C PRO A 47 2.66 -18.27 5.95
N TYR A 48 2.75 -19.04 7.04
CA TYR A 48 3.97 -19.20 7.83
C TYR A 48 4.10 -20.64 8.36
N ASP A 49 5.32 -21.09 8.64
CA ASP A 49 5.55 -22.45 9.14
C ASP A 49 5.54 -22.50 10.66
N VAL A 50 4.89 -23.54 11.19
CA VAL A 50 4.92 -23.91 12.61
C VAL A 50 5.28 -25.38 12.75
N TRP A 51 5.80 -25.75 13.91
CA TRP A 51 6.04 -27.16 14.24
C TRP A 51 4.71 -27.87 14.46
N ALA A 52 4.54 -29.02 13.82
CA ALA A 52 3.46 -29.93 14.16
C ALA A 52 3.63 -30.44 15.60
N SER A 53 2.57 -31.03 16.16
CA SER A 53 2.58 -31.55 17.54
C SER A 53 3.62 -32.65 17.80
N ASN A 54 4.16 -33.26 16.75
CA ASN A 54 5.24 -34.24 16.84
C ASN A 54 6.65 -33.62 16.89
N TYR A 55 6.77 -32.29 16.75
CA TYR A 55 8.03 -31.53 16.71
C TYR A 55 9.03 -31.96 15.62
N VAL A 56 8.57 -32.69 14.61
CA VAL A 56 9.40 -33.17 13.50
C VAL A 56 8.93 -32.57 12.19
N ASP A 57 7.61 -32.54 11.96
CA ASP A 57 7.04 -32.03 10.71
C ASP A 57 6.75 -30.54 10.81
N LEU A 58 6.89 -29.85 9.67
CA LEU A 58 6.44 -28.47 9.50
C LEU A 58 5.05 -28.46 8.86
N ILE A 59 4.15 -27.68 9.44
CA ILE A 59 2.84 -27.37 8.84
C ILE A 59 2.76 -25.89 8.52
N THR A 60 2.01 -25.56 7.47
CA THR A 60 1.77 -24.17 7.08
C THR A 60 0.46 -23.69 7.67
N GLU A 61 0.54 -22.67 8.52
CA GLU A 61 -0.59 -21.91 9.04
C GLU A 61 -0.76 -20.59 8.27
N GLN A 62 -1.88 -19.91 8.47
CA GLN A 62 -2.17 -18.61 7.86
C GLN A 62 -2.48 -17.56 8.93
N ALA A 63 -1.87 -16.39 8.77
CA ALA A 63 -2.16 -15.20 9.57
C ALA A 63 -2.96 -14.19 8.75
N ASP A 64 -4.11 -13.78 9.28
CA ASP A 64 -4.95 -12.72 8.74
C ASP A 64 -4.61 -11.40 9.43
N ILE A 65 -3.92 -10.51 8.72
CA ILE A 65 -3.38 -9.25 9.24
C ILE A 65 -4.16 -8.08 8.60
N PRO A 66 -5.18 -7.53 9.29
CA PRO A 66 -5.85 -6.33 8.80
C PRO A 66 -4.94 -5.11 8.90
N LEU A 67 -5.15 -4.15 8.01
CA LEU A 67 -4.64 -2.80 8.21
C LEU A 67 -5.32 -2.19 9.44
N SER A 68 -4.53 -1.77 10.42
CA SER A 68 -5.07 -1.20 11.66
C SER A 68 -5.40 0.28 11.48
N ARG A 69 -6.57 0.69 11.97
CA ARG A 69 -6.93 2.10 12.11
C ARG A 69 -5.88 2.86 12.92
N GLY A 70 -5.54 4.07 12.47
CA GLY A 70 -4.53 4.91 13.12
C GLY A 70 -3.10 4.50 12.80
N ALA A 71 -2.88 3.73 11.73
CA ALA A 71 -1.56 3.44 11.20
C ALA A 71 -0.74 4.73 10.96
N GLU A 72 0.54 4.67 11.28
CA GLU A 72 1.50 5.71 10.90
C GLU A 72 1.64 5.73 9.38
N MET A 73 1.80 6.91 8.79
CA MET A 73 1.99 7.03 7.35
C MET A 73 3.15 7.94 7.00
N LYS A 74 3.74 7.71 5.83
CA LYS A 74 4.70 8.57 5.14
C LYS A 74 4.31 8.58 3.67
N GLY A 75 4.61 9.66 2.98
CA GLY A 75 4.33 9.77 1.55
C GLY A 75 5.42 10.52 0.83
N LYS A 76 5.53 10.29 -0.47
CA LYS A 76 6.32 11.11 -1.37
C LYS A 76 5.53 11.41 -2.61
N CYS A 77 5.49 12.68 -2.96
CA CYS A 77 4.92 13.14 -4.22
C CYS A 77 6.03 13.48 -5.19
N GLY A 78 5.76 13.23 -6.46
CA GLY A 78 6.68 13.47 -7.56
C GLY A 78 5.91 13.59 -8.86
N THR A 79 6.57 14.08 -9.90
CA THR A 79 5.90 14.34 -11.18
C THR A 79 5.46 13.07 -11.90
N ASN A 80 6.28 12.02 -11.83
CA ASN A 80 6.05 10.74 -12.50
C ASN A 80 6.01 9.54 -11.55
N GLU A 81 6.53 9.70 -10.33
CA GLU A 81 6.60 8.66 -9.32
C GLU A 81 6.03 9.22 -8.02
N SER A 82 5.24 8.43 -7.31
CA SER A 82 4.74 8.79 -5.98
C SER A 82 4.62 7.53 -5.12
N GLU A 83 4.77 7.70 -3.82
CA GLU A 83 4.87 6.61 -2.86
C GLU A 83 3.95 6.89 -1.67
N LEU A 84 3.30 5.84 -1.17
CA LEU A 84 2.59 5.84 0.10
C LEU A 84 3.12 4.69 0.94
N GLU A 85 3.64 4.99 2.13
CA GLU A 85 4.12 4.03 3.12
C GLU A 85 3.21 4.11 4.35
N ILE A 86 2.68 2.97 4.78
CA ILE A 86 1.77 2.85 5.91
C ILE A 86 2.34 1.79 6.85
N SER A 87 2.52 2.12 8.12
CA SER A 87 3.08 1.22 9.14
C SER A 87 2.19 1.14 10.36
N TRP A 88 2.03 -0.05 10.91
CA TRP A 88 1.21 -0.27 12.12
C TRP A 88 1.84 -1.29 13.05
N LEU A 89 1.30 -1.34 14.27
CA LEU A 89 1.76 -2.18 15.37
C LEU A 89 3.27 -2.03 15.61
N GLU A 90 3.70 -0.83 16.02
CA GLU A 90 5.11 -0.50 16.29
C GLU A 90 6.07 -0.83 15.11
N GLN A 91 5.59 -0.64 13.87
CA GLN A 91 6.33 -0.92 12.64
C GLN A 91 6.70 -2.40 12.44
N ALA A 92 5.97 -3.32 13.09
CA ALA A 92 6.02 -4.75 12.79
C ALA A 92 5.48 -5.03 11.37
N TYR A 93 4.57 -4.19 10.89
CA TYR A 93 3.96 -4.28 9.56
C TYR A 93 4.11 -2.95 8.81
N THR A 94 4.53 -3.03 7.54
CA THR A 94 4.65 -1.88 6.65
C THR A 94 4.17 -2.23 5.24
N LEU A 95 3.17 -1.50 4.75
CA LEU A 95 2.71 -1.52 3.36
C LEU A 95 3.29 -0.32 2.61
N LYS A 96 3.92 -0.57 1.46
CA LYS A 96 4.34 0.48 0.51
C LYS A 96 3.65 0.30 -0.83
N LEU A 97 3.01 1.35 -1.30
CA LEU A 97 2.40 1.46 -2.61
C LEU A 97 3.23 2.41 -3.46
N PHE A 98 3.59 1.98 -4.67
CA PHE A 98 4.36 2.76 -5.62
C PHE A 98 3.51 3.03 -6.86
N PHE A 99 3.34 4.31 -7.17
CA PHE A 99 2.56 4.79 -8.30
C PHE A 99 3.48 5.35 -9.35
N LEU A 100 3.15 5.07 -10.60
CA LEU A 100 3.90 5.54 -11.76
C LEU A 100 2.94 6.19 -12.75
N LYS A 101 3.29 7.40 -13.20
CA LYS A 101 2.59 8.15 -14.25
C LYS A 101 3.42 8.11 -15.52
N GLU A 102 2.81 7.63 -16.60
CA GLU A 102 3.41 7.45 -17.92
C GLU A 102 2.63 8.29 -18.94
N GLY A 103 3.36 9.00 -19.80
CA GLY A 103 2.80 9.74 -20.94
C GLY A 103 3.09 9.02 -22.24
N HIS A 104 2.06 8.88 -23.09
CA HIS A 104 2.20 8.37 -24.44
C HIS A 104 1.83 9.46 -25.45
N ASN A 105 2.70 9.70 -26.42
CA ASN A 105 2.37 10.52 -27.57
C ASN A 105 1.50 9.68 -28.51
N THR A 106 0.20 9.96 -28.54
CA THR A 106 -0.74 9.34 -29.47
C THR A 106 -0.97 10.25 -30.68
N SER A 107 -1.52 9.71 -31.77
CA SER A 107 -1.96 10.51 -32.92
C SER A 107 -3.05 11.52 -32.60
N ARG A 108 -3.69 11.41 -31.42
CA ARG A 108 -4.76 12.29 -30.91
C ARG A 108 -4.27 13.32 -29.88
N GLY A 109 -3.00 13.27 -29.48
CA GLY A 109 -2.41 14.13 -28.46
C GLY A 109 -1.58 13.37 -27.43
N GLN A 110 -1.08 14.07 -26.41
CA GLN A 110 -0.37 13.46 -25.29
C GLN A 110 -1.40 12.92 -24.28
N GLU A 111 -1.57 11.60 -24.25
CA GLU A 111 -2.40 10.94 -23.24
C GLU A 111 -1.49 10.45 -22.12
N ALA A 112 -1.80 10.80 -20.88
CA ALA A 112 -1.07 10.33 -19.71
C ALA A 112 -1.98 9.48 -18.83
N PHE A 113 -1.42 8.42 -18.27
CA PHE A 113 -2.09 7.50 -17.36
C PHE A 113 -1.19 7.25 -16.17
N TRP A 114 -1.78 6.89 -15.05
CA TRP A 114 -1.06 6.39 -13.91
C TRP A 114 -1.53 4.99 -13.55
N ARG A 115 -0.66 4.25 -12.86
CA ARG A 115 -0.94 2.89 -12.38
C ARG A 115 -0.23 2.63 -11.06
N LEU A 116 -0.78 1.69 -10.28
CA LEU A 116 -0.07 1.05 -9.19
C LEU A 116 0.95 0.08 -9.79
N SER A 117 2.23 0.45 -9.70
CA SER A 117 3.34 -0.23 -10.39
C SER A 117 4.04 -1.27 -9.54
N ARG A 118 4.02 -1.09 -8.22
CA ARG A 118 4.58 -2.02 -7.25
C ARG A 118 3.88 -1.90 -5.90
N ILE A 119 3.79 -3.03 -5.22
CA ILE A 119 3.43 -3.16 -3.81
C ILE A 119 4.59 -3.87 -3.12
N GLN A 120 4.96 -3.37 -1.94
CA GLN A 120 5.87 -4.05 -1.03
C GLN A 120 5.20 -4.15 0.34
N PHE A 121 5.23 -5.34 0.92
CA PHE A 121 4.73 -5.59 2.27
C PHE A 121 5.84 -6.19 3.12
N THR A 122 6.21 -5.49 4.19
CA THR A 122 7.16 -5.96 5.19
C THR A 122 6.39 -6.39 6.43
N TYR A 123 6.69 -7.57 6.97
CA TYR A 123 6.02 -8.13 8.14
C TYR A 123 7.02 -8.86 9.04
N ASP A 124 6.79 -8.83 10.34
CA ASP A 124 7.64 -9.50 11.33
C ASP A 124 6.94 -10.73 11.91
N THR A 125 7.45 -11.93 11.61
CA THR A 125 6.92 -13.19 12.17
C THR A 125 7.37 -13.44 13.61
N ALA A 126 8.23 -12.59 14.18
CA ALA A 126 8.52 -12.59 15.61
C ALA A 126 7.43 -11.88 16.43
N GLU A 127 6.61 -11.05 15.77
CA GLU A 127 5.44 -10.41 16.37
C GLU A 127 4.34 -11.45 16.64
N ARG A 128 3.77 -11.45 17.84
CA ARG A 128 2.95 -12.56 18.38
C ARG A 128 1.44 -12.35 18.33
N THR A 129 0.97 -11.18 17.89
CA THR A 129 -0.46 -10.88 17.75
C THR A 129 -1.08 -11.79 16.70
N TYR A 130 -0.41 -11.97 15.56
CA TYR A 130 -0.94 -12.78 14.46
C TYR A 130 -0.13 -14.07 14.20
N PHE A 131 1.17 -14.10 14.52
CA PHE A 131 2.00 -15.28 14.33
C PHE A 131 2.21 -16.04 15.64
N LYS A 132 1.71 -17.27 15.71
CA LYS A 132 1.89 -18.16 16.87
C LYS A 132 2.93 -19.21 16.56
N ASP A 133 4.00 -19.26 17.37
CA ASP A 133 5.03 -20.30 17.30
C ASP A 133 5.67 -20.48 15.92
N ALA A 134 5.88 -19.37 15.20
CA ALA A 134 6.56 -19.37 13.90
C ALA A 134 7.97 -19.99 14.03
N VAL A 135 8.29 -20.94 13.16
CA VAL A 135 9.58 -21.67 13.18
C VAL A 135 10.76 -20.76 12.86
N SER A 136 10.56 -19.79 11.96
CA SER A 136 11.55 -18.82 11.52
C SER A 136 11.09 -17.39 11.83
N PRO A 137 11.14 -16.96 13.11
CA PRO A 137 10.72 -15.63 13.51
C PRO A 137 11.68 -14.56 12.96
N GLY A 138 11.13 -13.47 12.45
CA GLY A 138 11.89 -12.29 12.03
C GLY A 138 11.20 -11.50 10.93
N LYS A 139 11.91 -10.50 10.39
CA LYS A 139 11.38 -9.62 9.35
C LYS A 139 11.49 -10.24 7.97
N HIS A 140 10.37 -10.23 7.26
CA HIS A 140 10.23 -10.70 5.89
C HIS A 140 9.72 -9.57 5.00
N THR A 141 9.91 -9.70 3.70
CA THR A 141 9.37 -8.74 2.73
C THR A 141 8.83 -9.48 1.52
N ALA A 142 7.58 -9.20 1.18
CA ALA A 142 6.91 -9.67 -0.01
C ALA A 142 6.71 -8.53 -1.00
N ASN A 143 6.89 -8.82 -2.29
CA ASN A 143 6.78 -7.83 -3.37
C ASN A 143 5.83 -8.31 -4.45
N SER A 144 5.10 -7.39 -5.06
CA SER A 144 4.38 -7.66 -6.31
C SER A 144 5.39 -7.77 -7.47
N HIS A 145 5.21 -8.73 -8.37
CA HIS A 145 6.03 -8.87 -9.57
C HIS A 145 5.30 -8.33 -10.81
N ARG A 146 5.89 -7.34 -11.50
CA ARG A 146 5.34 -6.71 -12.74
C ARG A 146 3.87 -6.27 -12.63
N LEU A 147 3.54 -5.56 -11.54
CA LEU A 147 2.17 -5.11 -11.30
C LEU A 147 1.79 -3.95 -12.23
N SER A 148 0.59 -4.05 -12.81
CA SER A 148 -0.07 -2.96 -13.53
C SER A 148 -1.53 -2.96 -13.14
N ALA A 149 -1.82 -2.42 -11.97
CA ALA A 149 -3.18 -2.34 -11.42
C ALA A 149 -3.63 -0.88 -11.31
N LEU A 150 -4.93 -0.67 -11.12
CA LEU A 150 -5.55 0.64 -10.92
C LEU A 150 -5.22 1.64 -12.06
N VAL A 151 -5.13 1.15 -13.30
CA VAL A 151 -4.76 1.97 -14.46
C VAL A 151 -5.84 3.03 -14.69
N THR A 152 -5.43 4.29 -14.65
CA THR A 152 -6.35 5.43 -14.62
C THR A 152 -5.78 6.60 -15.39
N PRO A 153 -6.59 7.38 -16.13
CA PRO A 153 -6.11 8.59 -16.79
C PRO A 153 -5.50 9.60 -15.80
N ALA A 154 -4.50 10.36 -16.24
CA ALA A 154 -3.95 11.48 -15.48
C ALA A 154 -5.06 12.50 -15.14
N GLY A 155 -4.98 13.10 -13.94
CA GLY A 155 -6.01 14.00 -13.43
C GLY A 155 -7.30 13.35 -12.98
N LYS A 156 -7.42 12.01 -12.99
CA LYS A 156 -8.60 11.26 -12.55
C LYS A 156 -8.27 10.37 -11.34
N SER A 157 -9.28 10.13 -10.51
CA SER A 157 -9.23 9.13 -9.44
C SER A 157 -9.66 7.74 -9.94
N TYR A 158 -9.08 6.69 -9.34
CA TYR A 158 -9.55 5.32 -9.49
C TYR A 158 -10.56 5.02 -8.40
N GLU A 159 -11.68 4.38 -8.75
CA GLU A 159 -12.65 3.88 -7.77
C GLU A 159 -13.06 2.44 -8.05
N CYS A 160 -13.03 1.58 -7.03
CA CYS A 160 -13.52 0.21 -7.09
C CYS A 160 -13.99 -0.28 -5.72
N GLN A 161 -15.28 -0.56 -5.59
CA GLN A 161 -15.87 -1.07 -4.34
C GLN A 161 -15.60 -2.57 -4.12
N ALA A 162 -15.37 -3.33 -5.19
CA ALA A 162 -15.17 -4.77 -5.11
C ALA A 162 -13.81 -5.16 -4.50
N GLN A 163 -13.78 -6.28 -3.77
CA GLN A 163 -12.53 -6.83 -3.28
C GLN A 163 -11.68 -7.38 -4.42
N GLN A 164 -10.43 -6.94 -4.48
CA GLN A 164 -9.38 -7.40 -5.36
C GLN A 164 -8.38 -8.22 -4.55
N THR A 165 -7.83 -9.26 -5.17
CA THR A 165 -6.81 -10.12 -4.55
C THR A 165 -5.51 -9.99 -5.34
N ILE A 166 -4.45 -9.53 -4.68
CA ILE A 166 -3.13 -9.31 -5.28
C ILE A 166 -2.12 -10.22 -4.60
N SER A 167 -1.50 -11.12 -5.37
CA SER A 167 -0.44 -12.00 -4.88
C SER A 167 0.91 -11.27 -4.80
N LEU A 168 1.56 -11.34 -3.65
CA LEU A 168 2.91 -10.85 -3.38
C LEU A 168 3.83 -12.05 -3.13
N ILE A 169 5.06 -12.00 -3.62
CA ILE A 169 6.05 -13.08 -3.47
C ILE A 169 7.04 -12.65 -2.39
N SER A 170 7.16 -13.46 -1.33
CA SER A 170 8.20 -13.30 -0.31
C SER A 170 9.60 -13.50 -0.90
N ASN A 171 10.61 -12.84 -0.32
CA ASN A 171 12.02 -13.01 -0.71
C ASN A 171 12.52 -14.45 -0.55
N ASP A 172 11.92 -15.25 0.33
CA ASP A 172 12.23 -16.68 0.46
C ASP A 172 11.73 -17.51 -0.75
N HIS A 173 10.91 -16.91 -1.62
CA HIS A 173 10.26 -17.50 -2.78
C HIS A 173 9.48 -18.80 -2.50
N GLN A 174 9.19 -19.11 -1.23
CA GLN A 174 8.52 -20.35 -0.86
C GLN A 174 6.99 -20.19 -0.87
N LYS A 175 6.49 -19.03 -0.44
CA LYS A 175 5.06 -18.82 -0.23
C LYS A 175 4.57 -17.46 -0.70
N ALA A 176 3.38 -17.43 -1.28
CA ALA A 176 2.74 -16.20 -1.73
C ALA A 176 1.90 -15.59 -0.61
N VAL A 177 2.15 -14.31 -0.31
CA VAL A 177 1.29 -13.49 0.55
C VAL A 177 0.15 -12.94 -0.30
N GLN A 178 -1.08 -12.99 0.19
CA GLN A 178 -2.22 -12.39 -0.50
C GLN A 178 -2.53 -11.03 0.12
N LEU A 179 -2.70 -9.99 -0.69
CA LEU A 179 -3.32 -8.73 -0.31
C LEU A 179 -4.76 -8.72 -0.81
N LEU A 180 -5.70 -8.63 0.11
CA LEU A 180 -7.11 -8.33 -0.16
C LEU A 180 -7.30 -6.82 -0.05
N LEU A 181 -7.64 -6.18 -1.17
CA LEU A 181 -7.82 -4.73 -1.27
C LEU A 181 -9.25 -4.43 -1.72
N SER A 182 -9.98 -3.57 -1.01
CA SER A 182 -11.39 -3.28 -1.29
C SER A 182 -11.75 -1.83 -0.97
N GLU A 183 -12.94 -1.38 -1.40
CA GLU A 183 -13.41 0.00 -1.19
C GLU A 183 -12.38 1.06 -1.63
N VAL A 184 -11.71 0.79 -2.74
CA VAL A 184 -10.57 1.57 -3.21
C VAL A 184 -11.07 2.86 -3.84
N ARG A 185 -10.56 3.99 -3.35
CA ARG A 185 -10.60 5.28 -4.04
C ARG A 185 -9.24 5.95 -3.93
N ILE A 186 -8.49 6.06 -5.03
CA ILE A 186 -7.10 6.52 -4.99
C ILE A 186 -6.80 7.48 -6.13
N GLN A 187 -6.04 8.53 -5.83
CA GLN A 187 -5.48 9.47 -6.80
C GLN A 187 -4.08 9.89 -6.35
N PRO A 188 -3.02 9.41 -7.02
CA PRO A 188 -1.64 9.68 -6.61
C PRO A 188 -1.01 10.88 -7.31
N PHE A 189 -1.69 11.51 -8.28
CA PHE A 189 -1.17 12.62 -9.07
C PHE A 189 -2.28 13.62 -9.43
N ASP A 190 -1.87 14.83 -9.79
CA ASP A 190 -2.70 15.85 -10.44
C ASP A 190 -3.99 16.21 -9.66
N ILE A 191 -3.94 16.19 -8.33
CA ILE A 191 -5.03 16.66 -7.48
C ILE A 191 -5.06 18.19 -7.55
N THR A 192 -6.23 18.75 -7.86
CA THR A 192 -6.40 20.21 -8.06
C THR A 192 -7.11 20.90 -6.90
N ALA A 193 -7.77 20.15 -6.03
CA ALA A 193 -8.49 20.64 -4.87
C ALA A 193 -8.12 19.81 -3.64
N ASP A 194 -7.87 20.49 -2.52
CA ASP A 194 -7.50 19.82 -1.28
C ASP A 194 -8.61 18.92 -0.76
N PHE A 195 -8.25 17.70 -0.36
CA PHE A 195 -9.16 16.68 0.19
C PHE A 195 -10.32 16.28 -0.75
N VAL A 196 -10.19 16.50 -2.05
CA VAL A 196 -11.22 16.16 -3.04
C VAL A 196 -10.60 15.38 -4.20
N PHE A 197 -11.13 14.19 -4.44
CA PHE A 197 -10.81 13.41 -5.64
C PHE A 197 -11.38 14.05 -6.90
N SER A 198 -10.63 13.97 -7.99
CA SER A 198 -11.12 14.33 -9.32
C SER A 198 -12.10 13.28 -9.84
N GLU A 199 -13.25 13.74 -10.34
CA GLU A 199 -14.14 12.99 -11.26
C GLU A 199 -13.51 12.82 -12.62
#